data_AF-A0A949HBU0-F1
#
_entry.id   AF-A0A949HBU0-F1
#
_cell.length_a   1.000
_cell.length_b   1.000
_cell.length_c   1.000
_cell.angle_alpha   90.00
_cell.angle_beta   90.00
_cell.angle_gamma   90.00
#
_symmetry.space_group_name_H-M   'P 1'
#
loop_
_entity.id
_entity.type
_entity.pdbx_description
1 polymer ?
#
loop_
_entity_poly.entity_id
_entity_poly.type
_entity_poly.pdbx_seq_one_letter_code
_entity_poly.pdbx_strand_id
1 'polypeptide(L)'
;MTQQRIGVVTSGSLVQGLTVRLAPDYAVERLRVGQYVVIHGTHHRFFATVSDIALEATDRALLSDPPIDDPFLTDVLAGTATYGTVSLRPQLMSPHTDPAALEPPRAVPAHFAPVFEAEPDDFTRVFGAADKWHFEIGQPLDSDIPICIDLRPLVERSNGVFGKSGTGKSFLTRLLLAGVIRADAASNLVFDMHSEYAHEIRAERVGVVKGLRQIFGADRVLLYTLDPDSSRARGAAVDQHVCIGLNQIEPEDVMLLSHALNLSATAAETAFMVQQRYGERWLRQLLQMDTAQQQELVELGAHPGSLSALRRKLAQLERLPFVVAESESNVLRQLTLRLAGGQHVILEFGRQSSDLAYMLVANILTRHIHQHWVALAETYLRTRRAADQPRQLMITLEEAHKFLEPSLARQTIFGTIARELRKYYVTLLVVDQRPSSIDDEVMSQLGTRISALLNDEKDIAAVFSGVSGASALKAVLATLDSRQQALVLGHAVPMPVAIRTRPYDARFASEMAHAMVPAPVLKVAGTLEDLF
;
A
#
# COMPACT_ATOMS: atom_id res chain seq x y z
N MET A 1 19.34 -2.84 -34.00
CA MET A 1 18.97 -1.47 -34.42
C MET A 1 19.89 -0.53 -33.67
N THR A 2 20.49 0.47 -34.31
CA THR A 2 21.34 1.46 -33.64
C THR A 2 20.47 2.43 -32.85
N GLN A 3 20.61 2.44 -31.52
CA GLN A 3 19.91 3.32 -30.60
C GLN A 3 20.09 4.79 -31.03
N GLN A 4 18.99 5.53 -31.24
CA GLN A 4 19.04 6.92 -31.70
C GLN A 4 19.54 7.81 -30.56
N ARG A 5 20.58 8.61 -30.83
CA ARG A 5 21.16 9.52 -29.85
C ARG A 5 20.28 10.77 -29.72
N ILE A 6 19.86 11.09 -28.49
CA ILE A 6 19.10 12.30 -28.17
C ILE A 6 19.99 13.54 -28.26
N GLY A 7 21.19 13.45 -27.68
CA GLY A 7 22.08 14.60 -27.55
C GLY A 7 23.33 14.29 -26.74
N VAL A 8 23.96 15.35 -26.24
CA VAL A 8 25.17 15.26 -25.42
C VAL A 8 25.09 16.17 -24.21
N VAL A 9 25.64 15.74 -23.08
CA VAL A 9 25.73 16.55 -21.85
C VAL A 9 26.66 17.74 -22.08
N THR A 10 26.19 18.96 -21.84
CA THR A 10 26.98 20.20 -22.03
C THR A 10 27.39 20.85 -20.72
N SER A 11 26.59 20.70 -19.66
CA SER A 11 26.88 21.25 -18.34
C SER A 11 25.99 20.60 -17.28
N GLY A 12 26.20 20.94 -16.00
CA GLY A 12 25.30 20.58 -14.92
C GLY A 12 25.99 20.14 -13.64
N SER A 13 25.18 19.76 -12.66
CA SER A 13 25.62 19.22 -11.38
C SER A 13 24.63 18.18 -10.87
N LEU A 14 25.02 17.38 -9.86
CA LEU A 14 24.10 16.44 -9.22
C LEU A 14 22.88 17.14 -8.59
N VAL A 15 23.06 18.35 -8.07
CA VAL A 15 22.00 19.07 -7.34
C VAL A 15 21.04 19.77 -8.29
N GLN A 16 21.56 20.46 -9.30
CA GLN A 16 20.75 21.23 -10.24
C GLN A 16 20.21 20.37 -11.40
N GLY A 17 20.81 19.21 -11.64
CA GLY A 17 20.56 18.39 -12.82
C GLY A 17 21.61 18.64 -13.91
N LEU A 18 21.49 17.88 -14.99
CA LEU A 18 22.38 17.92 -16.15
C LEU A 18 21.68 18.58 -17.32
N THR A 19 22.38 19.43 -18.06
CA THR A 19 21.88 20.03 -19.28
C THR A 19 22.42 19.25 -20.48
N VAL A 20 21.51 18.89 -21.37
CA VAL A 20 21.80 18.16 -22.61
C VAL A 20 21.44 19.07 -23.77
N ARG A 21 22.39 19.28 -24.68
CA ARG A 21 22.09 19.86 -25.99
C ARG A 21 21.62 18.75 -26.91
N LEU A 22 20.44 18.95 -27.51
CA LEU A 22 19.88 17.99 -28.45
C LEU A 22 20.72 17.88 -29.72
N ALA A 23 20.76 16.68 -30.29
CA ALA A 23 21.37 16.47 -31.60
C ALA A 23 20.58 17.25 -32.66
N PRO A 24 21.24 17.82 -33.69
CA PRO A 24 20.57 18.65 -34.70
C PRO A 24 19.40 17.95 -35.42
N ASP A 25 19.48 16.63 -35.57
CA ASP A 25 18.51 15.76 -36.22
C ASP A 25 17.42 15.23 -35.27
N TYR A 26 17.49 15.57 -33.97
CA TYR A 26 16.53 15.11 -32.98
C TYR A 26 15.40 16.12 -32.76
N ALA A 27 14.17 15.74 -33.12
CA ALA A 27 13.01 16.60 -32.94
C ALA A 27 12.68 16.80 -31.45
N VAL A 28 12.71 18.06 -31.00
CA VAL A 28 12.41 18.44 -29.60
C VAL A 28 11.04 17.95 -29.16
N GLU A 29 10.06 17.99 -30.07
CA GLU A 29 8.66 17.56 -29.83
C GLU A 29 8.51 16.08 -29.47
N ARG A 30 9.53 15.26 -29.75
CA ARG A 30 9.51 13.83 -29.37
C ARG A 30 9.75 13.62 -27.88
N LEU A 31 10.33 14.60 -27.19
CA LEU A 31 10.66 14.48 -25.78
C LEU A 31 9.51 14.91 -24.88
N ARG A 32 9.38 14.22 -23.75
CA ARG A 32 8.36 14.52 -22.74
C ARG A 32 9.00 14.67 -21.37
N VAL A 33 8.50 15.61 -20.57
CA VAL A 33 8.85 15.68 -19.15
C VAL A 33 8.41 14.38 -18.48
N GLY A 34 9.31 13.78 -17.70
CA GLY A 34 9.15 12.48 -17.08
C GLY A 34 9.71 11.31 -17.90
N GLN A 35 10.07 11.52 -19.18
CA GLN A 35 10.66 10.47 -20.02
C GLN A 35 11.99 9.99 -19.45
N TYR A 36 12.20 8.68 -19.53
CA TYR A 36 13.43 8.03 -19.07
C TYR A 36 14.49 8.00 -20.16
N VAL A 37 15.70 8.38 -19.79
CA VAL A 37 16.86 8.43 -20.68
C VAL A 37 18.08 7.83 -20.00
N VAL A 38 19.04 7.39 -20.81
CA VAL A 38 20.27 6.79 -20.33
C VAL A 38 21.47 7.55 -20.84
N ILE A 39 22.37 7.90 -19.91
CA ILE A 39 23.61 8.61 -20.21
C ILE A 39 24.76 7.62 -20.13
N HIS A 40 25.51 7.49 -21.23
CA HIS A 40 26.68 6.61 -21.28
C HIS A 40 27.92 7.39 -20.87
N GLY A 41 28.27 7.34 -19.59
CA GLY A 41 29.53 7.89 -19.08
C GLY A 41 30.71 6.95 -19.33
N THR A 42 31.92 7.42 -19.02
CA THR A 42 33.17 6.65 -19.24
C THR A 42 33.27 5.41 -18.35
N HIS A 43 32.83 5.51 -17.09
CA HIS A 43 32.93 4.42 -16.10
C HIS A 43 31.57 3.92 -15.63
N HIS A 44 30.54 4.76 -15.77
CA HIS A 44 29.21 4.50 -15.25
C HIS A 44 28.17 4.78 -16.32
N ARG A 45 27.08 4.04 -16.24
CA ARG A 45 25.84 4.31 -16.95
C ARG A 45 24.87 4.98 -15.99
N PHE A 46 24.27 6.10 -16.40
CA PHE A 46 23.33 6.84 -15.56
C PHE A 46 21.92 6.71 -16.11
N PHE A 47 20.98 6.35 -15.25
CA PHE A 47 19.56 6.36 -15.55
C PHE A 47 18.98 7.68 -15.06
N ALA A 48 18.34 8.43 -15.94
CA ALA A 48 17.87 9.79 -15.66
C ALA A 48 16.46 10.02 -16.19
N THR A 49 15.80 11.04 -15.64
CA THR A 49 14.49 11.53 -16.09
C THR A 49 14.62 12.91 -16.70
N VAL A 50 13.87 13.17 -17.76
CA VAL A 50 13.69 14.50 -18.31
C VAL A 50 12.88 15.34 -17.33
N SER A 51 13.49 16.39 -16.76
CA SER A 51 12.83 17.28 -15.82
C SER A 51 12.28 18.55 -16.47
N ASP A 52 12.90 19.01 -17.54
CA ASP A 52 12.49 20.23 -18.26
C ASP A 52 13.01 20.21 -19.71
N ILE A 53 12.31 20.89 -20.61
CA ILE A 53 12.63 20.99 -22.04
C ILE A 53 12.54 22.47 -22.44
N ALA A 54 13.62 23.01 -23.00
CA ALA A 54 13.72 24.41 -23.38
C ALA A 54 14.22 24.57 -24.82
N LEU A 55 13.90 25.72 -25.42
CA LEU A 55 14.43 26.15 -26.71
C LEU A 55 15.38 27.32 -26.46
N GLU A 56 16.60 27.22 -26.97
CA GLU A 56 17.66 28.21 -26.82
C GLU A 56 18.16 28.67 -28.19
N ALA A 57 18.86 29.82 -28.17
CA ALA A 57 19.55 30.35 -29.32
C ALA A 57 20.92 30.88 -28.92
N THR A 58 21.89 30.78 -29.84
CA THR A 58 23.24 31.35 -29.65
C THR A 58 23.22 32.87 -29.62
N ASP A 59 22.23 33.49 -30.27
CA ASP A 59 21.99 34.93 -30.26
C ASP A 59 20.51 35.22 -29.94
N ARG A 60 20.27 36.11 -28.97
CA ARG A 60 18.92 36.53 -28.59
C ARG A 60 18.24 37.38 -29.65
N ALA A 61 19.01 38.01 -30.55
CA ALA A 61 18.45 38.76 -31.66
C ALA A 61 17.57 37.88 -32.57
N LEU A 62 17.98 36.62 -32.80
CA LEU A 62 17.23 35.65 -33.60
C LEU A 62 15.86 35.29 -33.02
N LEU A 63 15.73 35.33 -31.68
CA LEU A 63 14.45 35.12 -31.00
C LEU A 63 13.55 36.35 -31.08
N SER A 64 14.14 37.53 -31.25
CA SER A 64 13.43 38.81 -31.30
C SER A 64 12.91 39.12 -32.70
N ASP A 65 13.61 38.63 -33.74
CA ASP A 65 13.25 38.79 -35.16
C ASP A 65 13.47 37.47 -35.92
N PRO A 66 12.53 36.50 -35.79
CA PRO A 66 12.67 35.19 -36.42
C PRO A 66 12.43 35.24 -37.94
N PRO A 67 13.15 34.44 -38.74
CA PRO A 67 13.03 34.45 -40.20
C PRO A 67 11.81 33.66 -40.69
N ILE A 68 10.61 34.22 -40.45
CA ILE A 68 9.32 33.56 -40.72
C ILE A 68 9.10 33.31 -42.23
N ASP A 69 9.62 34.19 -43.08
CA ASP A 69 9.38 34.17 -44.53
C ASP A 69 10.49 33.45 -45.34
N ASP A 70 11.52 32.92 -44.68
CA ASP A 70 12.63 32.23 -45.33
C ASP A 70 12.80 30.80 -44.76
N PRO A 71 12.15 29.80 -45.38
CA PRO A 71 12.27 28.40 -44.99
C PRO A 71 13.71 27.88 -45.06
N PHE A 72 14.51 28.37 -46.02
CA PHE A 72 15.90 27.97 -46.17
C PHE A 72 16.75 28.50 -45.00
N LEU A 73 16.56 29.77 -44.64
CA LEU A 73 17.25 30.36 -43.49
C LEU A 73 16.82 29.70 -42.17
N THR A 74 15.54 29.31 -42.05
CA THR A 74 15.03 28.54 -40.91
C THR A 74 15.74 27.19 -40.79
N ASP A 75 15.86 26.44 -41.88
CA ASP A 75 16.56 25.15 -41.92
C ASP A 75 18.07 25.27 -41.62
N VAL A 76 18.72 26.35 -42.07
CA VAL A 76 20.14 26.60 -41.80
C VAL A 76 20.39 26.96 -40.34
N LEU A 77 19.50 27.76 -39.72
CA LEU A 77 19.61 28.17 -38.33
C LEU A 77 19.24 27.05 -37.35
N ALA A 78 18.34 26.14 -37.75
CA ALA A 78 17.95 24.98 -36.97
C ALA A 78 19.17 24.08 -36.66
N GLY A 79 19.44 23.86 -35.38
CA GLY A 79 20.54 23.03 -34.88
C GLY A 79 21.90 23.74 -34.79
N THR A 80 22.10 24.86 -35.50
CA THR A 80 23.33 25.67 -35.46
C THR A 80 23.20 26.85 -34.50
N ALA A 81 22.23 27.73 -34.76
CA ALA A 81 22.00 28.98 -34.03
C ALA A 81 20.77 28.93 -33.11
N THR A 82 19.80 28.06 -33.41
CA THR A 82 18.70 27.70 -32.51
C THR A 82 18.80 26.21 -32.18
N TYR A 83 18.66 25.85 -30.90
CA TYR A 83 18.80 24.47 -30.46
C TYR A 83 17.90 24.17 -29.26
N GLY A 84 17.45 22.93 -29.15
CA GLY A 84 16.75 22.49 -27.94
C GLY A 84 17.74 22.09 -26.85
N THR A 85 17.44 22.45 -25.61
CA THR A 85 18.11 21.94 -24.41
C THR A 85 17.14 21.17 -23.55
N VAL A 86 17.68 20.17 -22.85
CA VAL A 86 16.91 19.33 -21.95
C VAL A 86 17.62 19.23 -20.63
N SER A 87 16.89 19.46 -19.55
CA SER A 87 17.37 19.24 -18.20
C SER A 87 17.05 17.82 -17.78
N LEU A 88 18.06 17.08 -17.34
CA LEU A 88 17.97 15.73 -16.85
C LEU A 88 18.25 15.66 -15.36
N ARG A 89 17.54 14.79 -14.65
CA ARG A 89 17.86 14.40 -13.28
C ARG A 89 18.29 12.94 -13.23
N PRO A 90 19.60 12.66 -13.03
CA PRO A 90 20.07 11.33 -12.72
C PRO A 90 19.38 10.80 -11.46
N GLN A 91 18.91 9.56 -11.52
CA GLN A 91 18.24 8.87 -10.41
C GLN A 91 19.03 7.64 -9.95
N LEU A 92 19.68 6.95 -10.89
CA LEU A 92 20.53 5.81 -10.63
C LEU A 92 21.81 5.90 -11.45
N MET A 93 22.88 5.29 -10.94
CA MET A 93 24.10 5.00 -11.67
C MET A 93 24.46 3.52 -11.50
N SER A 94 25.05 2.93 -12.53
CA SER A 94 25.61 1.58 -12.47
C SER A 94 27.04 1.58 -13.05
N PRO A 95 28.01 0.94 -12.39
CA PRO A 95 29.34 0.76 -12.97
C PRO A 95 29.27 -0.13 -14.21
N HIS A 96 30.10 0.16 -15.23
CA HIS A 96 30.19 -0.73 -16.40
C HIS A 96 30.72 -2.13 -16.05
N THR A 97 31.49 -2.24 -14.96
CA THR A 97 32.02 -3.52 -14.45
C THR A 97 30.96 -4.39 -13.82
N ASP A 98 29.91 -3.79 -13.25
CA ASP A 98 28.78 -4.49 -12.65
C ASP A 98 27.48 -3.73 -12.96
N PRO A 99 26.88 -3.97 -14.14
CA PRO A 99 25.66 -3.30 -14.54
C PRO A 99 24.44 -3.61 -13.67
N ALA A 100 24.50 -4.63 -12.80
CA ALA A 100 23.43 -4.98 -11.88
C ALA A 100 23.50 -4.18 -10.57
N ALA A 101 24.64 -3.59 -10.24
CA ALA A 101 24.82 -2.73 -9.08
C ALA A 101 24.22 -1.33 -9.33
N LEU A 102 22.94 -1.16 -8.98
CA LEU A 102 22.25 0.13 -9.05
C LEU A 102 22.52 0.93 -7.78
N GLU A 103 23.06 2.14 -7.95
CA GLU A 103 23.39 3.03 -6.85
C GLU A 103 22.78 4.43 -7.06
N PRO A 104 22.48 5.18 -6.00
CA PRO A 104 22.19 6.60 -6.12
C PRO A 104 23.37 7.34 -6.78
N PRO A 105 23.10 8.33 -7.65
CA PRO A 105 24.16 9.04 -8.37
C PRO A 105 25.04 9.83 -7.42
N ARG A 106 26.34 9.48 -7.37
CA ARG A 106 27.38 10.17 -6.59
C ARG A 106 28.42 10.87 -7.47
N ALA A 107 28.32 10.70 -8.78
CA ALA A 107 29.18 11.31 -9.77
C ALA A 107 28.34 11.89 -10.91
N VAL A 108 28.88 12.86 -11.62
CA VAL A 108 28.31 13.36 -12.87
C VAL A 108 29.01 12.71 -14.06
N PRO A 109 28.30 12.48 -15.18
CA PRO A 109 28.96 12.11 -16.43
C PRO A 109 29.89 13.23 -16.91
N ALA A 110 30.88 12.88 -17.72
CA ALA A 110 31.78 13.85 -18.34
C ALA A 110 31.03 14.73 -19.35
N HIS A 111 31.64 15.88 -19.67
CA HIS A 111 31.19 16.69 -20.79
C HIS A 111 31.12 15.85 -22.07
N PHE A 112 30.10 16.12 -22.86
CA PHE A 112 29.78 15.48 -24.13
C PHE A 112 29.41 13.99 -24.03
N ALA A 113 29.15 13.47 -22.83
CA ALA A 113 28.61 12.13 -22.67
C ALA A 113 27.31 11.98 -23.48
N PRO A 114 27.20 10.95 -24.33
CA PRO A 114 26.03 10.78 -25.18
C PRO A 114 24.83 10.30 -24.36
N VAL A 115 23.66 10.80 -24.75
CA VAL A 115 22.37 10.53 -24.12
C VAL A 115 21.46 9.82 -25.11
N PHE A 116 20.77 8.79 -24.65
CA PHE A 116 19.90 7.93 -25.45
C PHE A 116 18.53 7.75 -24.77
N GLU A 117 17.51 7.40 -25.54
CA GLU A 117 16.23 6.94 -24.98
C GLU A 117 16.44 5.61 -24.23
N ALA A 118 15.76 5.44 -23.09
CA ALA A 118 15.83 4.18 -22.34
C ALA A 118 15.14 3.04 -23.12
N GLU A 119 15.85 1.92 -23.27
CA GLU A 119 15.36 0.73 -23.97
C GLU A 119 14.76 -0.29 -22.98
N PRO A 120 13.96 -1.28 -23.44
CA PRO A 120 13.38 -2.31 -22.57
C PRO A 120 14.39 -3.06 -21.68
N ASP A 121 15.62 -3.27 -22.17
CA ASP A 121 16.71 -3.88 -21.40
C ASP A 121 17.13 -2.99 -20.21
N ASP A 122 17.06 -1.67 -20.34
CA ASP A 122 17.39 -0.72 -19.28
C ASP A 122 16.37 -0.78 -18.15
N PHE A 123 15.08 -0.82 -18.49
CA PHE A 123 14.02 -1.00 -17.52
C PHE A 123 14.09 -2.37 -16.85
N THR A 124 14.42 -3.42 -17.61
CA THR A 124 14.59 -4.78 -17.05
C THR A 124 15.74 -4.85 -16.06
N ARG A 125 16.86 -4.15 -16.33
CA ARG A 125 17.99 -4.02 -15.40
C ARG A 125 17.62 -3.27 -14.14
N VAL A 126 16.81 -2.22 -14.26
CA VAL A 126 16.40 -1.37 -13.13
C VAL A 126 15.32 -2.06 -12.30
N PHE A 127 14.18 -2.37 -12.90
CA PHE A 127 12.97 -2.85 -12.23
C PHE A 127 12.84 -4.37 -12.15
N GLY A 128 13.75 -5.13 -12.79
CA GLY A 128 13.70 -6.58 -12.87
C GLY A 128 12.78 -7.10 -13.98
N ALA A 129 13.11 -8.27 -14.52
CA ALA A 129 12.22 -9.01 -15.41
C ALA A 129 11.08 -9.63 -14.61
N ALA A 130 9.88 -9.72 -15.19
CA ALA A 130 8.73 -10.34 -14.53
C ALA A 130 9.04 -11.79 -14.16
N ASP A 131 9.01 -12.08 -12.86
CA ASP A 131 9.28 -13.41 -12.30
C ASP A 131 8.38 -13.68 -11.07
N LYS A 132 8.77 -14.60 -10.19
CA LYS A 132 8.01 -14.90 -8.97
C LYS A 132 7.94 -13.67 -8.02
N TRP A 133 9.03 -12.93 -7.88
CA TRP A 133 9.18 -11.84 -6.92
C TRP A 133 9.03 -10.47 -7.57
N HIS A 134 9.34 -10.33 -8.86
CA HIS A 134 9.14 -9.12 -9.64
C HIS A 134 7.78 -9.16 -10.34
N PHE A 135 6.82 -8.43 -9.78
CA PHE A 135 5.44 -8.41 -10.25
C PHE A 135 5.15 -7.17 -11.08
N GLU A 136 4.70 -7.38 -12.32
CA GLU A 136 4.31 -6.30 -13.23
C GLU A 136 3.06 -5.56 -12.71
N ILE A 137 3.22 -4.26 -12.45
CA ILE A 137 2.14 -3.39 -11.96
C ILE A 137 1.65 -2.37 -12.99
N GLY A 138 2.38 -2.19 -14.09
CA GLY A 138 2.03 -1.23 -15.12
C GLY A 138 3.18 -0.95 -16.06
N GLN A 139 3.08 0.16 -16.77
CA GLN A 139 4.05 0.64 -17.77
C GLN A 139 4.29 2.13 -17.53
N PRO A 140 5.43 2.72 -17.93
CA PRO A 140 5.62 4.17 -17.88
C PRO A 140 4.53 4.90 -18.69
N LEU A 141 4.36 6.20 -18.43
CA LEU A 141 3.33 6.98 -19.12
C LEU A 141 3.57 7.14 -20.63
N ASP A 142 4.83 7.01 -21.04
CA ASP A 142 5.37 7.31 -22.36
C ASP A 142 5.88 6.08 -23.12
N SER A 143 5.86 4.89 -22.50
CA SER A 143 6.32 3.64 -23.12
C SER A 143 5.46 2.46 -22.71
N ASP A 144 5.48 1.39 -23.51
CA ASP A 144 4.74 0.15 -23.22
C ASP A 144 5.62 -0.91 -22.53
N ILE A 145 6.71 -0.47 -21.91
CA ILE A 145 7.69 -1.35 -21.26
C ILE A 145 7.16 -1.73 -19.88
N PRO A 146 7.11 -3.03 -19.51
CA PRO A 146 6.62 -3.44 -18.19
C PRO A 146 7.49 -2.91 -17.04
N ILE A 147 6.84 -2.39 -16.00
CA ILE A 147 7.45 -2.03 -14.72
C ILE A 147 7.02 -3.04 -13.68
N CYS A 148 8.02 -3.67 -13.07
CA CYS A 148 7.82 -4.60 -11.98
C CYS A 148 8.11 -3.94 -10.62
N ILE A 149 7.43 -4.41 -9.59
CA ILE A 149 7.80 -4.17 -8.20
C ILE A 149 8.38 -5.44 -7.59
N ASP A 150 9.32 -5.28 -6.66
CA ASP A 150 9.81 -6.38 -5.86
C ASP A 150 8.84 -6.65 -4.69
N LEU A 151 8.23 -7.84 -4.71
CA LEU A 151 7.28 -8.28 -3.70
C LEU A 151 7.95 -8.57 -2.35
N ARG A 152 9.26 -8.82 -2.30
CA ARG A 152 9.98 -9.11 -1.04
C ARG A 152 9.97 -7.90 -0.09
N PRO A 153 10.54 -6.73 -0.45
CA PRO A 153 10.45 -5.54 0.38
C PRO A 153 9.00 -5.05 0.54
N LEU A 154 8.11 -5.37 -0.41
CA LEU A 154 6.68 -5.06 -0.27
C LEU A 154 6.06 -5.84 0.89
N VAL A 155 6.31 -7.15 1.05
CA VAL A 155 5.69 -7.90 2.15
C VAL A 155 6.42 -7.71 3.49
N GLU A 156 7.72 -7.38 3.47
CA GLU A 156 8.57 -7.18 4.65
C GLU A 156 8.37 -5.82 5.35
N ARG A 157 7.70 -4.88 4.69
CA ARG A 157 7.42 -3.54 5.24
C ARG A 157 5.96 -3.17 5.08
N SER A 158 5.48 -2.28 5.94
CA SER A 158 4.14 -1.68 5.76
C SER A 158 4.16 -0.73 4.56
N ASN A 159 3.08 -0.68 3.77
CA ASN A 159 2.98 0.12 2.56
C ASN A 159 1.67 0.90 2.53
N GLY A 160 1.60 1.89 1.64
CA GLY A 160 0.40 2.72 1.44
C GLY A 160 -0.05 2.79 -0.01
N VAL A 161 -1.36 2.71 -0.24
CA VAL A 161 -2.05 3.01 -1.49
C VAL A 161 -2.95 4.22 -1.28
N PHE A 162 -2.67 5.29 -2.01
CA PHE A 162 -3.31 6.59 -1.81
C PHE A 162 -3.97 7.11 -3.08
N GLY A 163 -4.99 7.96 -2.94
CA GLY A 163 -5.68 8.60 -4.06
C GLY A 163 -7.08 9.08 -3.68
N LYS A 164 -7.67 9.99 -4.47
CA LYS A 164 -9.09 10.37 -4.25
C LYS A 164 -10.07 9.27 -4.66
N SER A 165 -11.36 9.45 -4.40
CA SER A 165 -12.39 8.52 -4.88
C SER A 165 -12.41 8.47 -6.41
N GLY A 166 -12.60 7.26 -6.97
CA GLY A 166 -12.69 7.06 -8.42
C GLY A 166 -11.36 7.05 -9.19
N THR A 167 -10.20 7.16 -8.53
CA THR A 167 -8.89 7.09 -9.20
C THR A 167 -8.37 5.68 -9.47
N GLY A 168 -9.05 4.68 -8.94
CA GLY A 168 -8.65 3.28 -9.07
C GLY A 168 -7.85 2.74 -7.88
N LYS A 169 -7.92 3.37 -6.69
CA LYS A 169 -7.31 2.84 -5.45
C LYS A 169 -7.62 1.36 -5.22
N SER A 170 -8.89 0.97 -5.22
CA SER A 170 -9.29 -0.42 -4.97
C SER A 170 -8.77 -1.38 -6.05
N PHE A 171 -8.69 -0.94 -7.32
CA PHE A 171 -8.08 -1.71 -8.39
C PHE A 171 -6.57 -1.89 -8.22
N LEU A 172 -5.85 -0.82 -7.82
CA LEU A 172 -4.43 -0.88 -7.46
C LEU A 172 -4.21 -1.84 -6.30
N THR A 173 -5.01 -1.75 -5.24
CA THR A 173 -4.92 -2.65 -4.08
C THR A 173 -5.17 -4.10 -4.51
N ARG A 174 -6.23 -4.38 -5.30
CA ARG A 174 -6.49 -5.72 -5.86
C ARG A 174 -5.32 -6.22 -6.71
N LEU A 175 -4.70 -5.37 -7.52
CA LEU A 175 -3.55 -5.72 -8.36
C LEU A 175 -2.36 -6.18 -7.50
N LEU A 176 -2.03 -5.42 -6.45
CA LEU A 176 -0.95 -5.75 -5.52
C LEU A 176 -1.23 -7.04 -4.75
N LEU A 177 -2.44 -7.18 -4.19
CA LEU A 177 -2.88 -8.38 -3.49
C LEU A 177 -2.82 -9.61 -4.39
N ALA A 178 -3.23 -9.48 -5.66
CA ALA A 178 -3.11 -10.57 -6.63
C ALA A 178 -1.65 -10.95 -6.90
N GLY A 179 -0.73 -9.99 -6.95
CA GLY A 179 0.71 -10.27 -7.04
C GLY A 179 1.24 -11.04 -5.83
N VAL A 180 0.91 -10.60 -4.62
CA VAL A 180 1.30 -11.26 -3.35
C VAL A 180 0.74 -12.68 -3.27
N ILE A 181 -0.54 -12.86 -3.65
CA ILE A 181 -1.17 -14.18 -3.73
C ILE A 181 -0.45 -15.02 -4.79
N ARG A 182 -0.30 -14.55 -6.03
CA ARG A 182 0.36 -15.33 -7.09
C ARG A 182 1.76 -15.80 -6.71
N ALA A 183 2.56 -14.95 -6.08
CA ALA A 183 3.92 -15.24 -5.65
C ALA A 183 4.01 -16.14 -4.39
N ASP A 184 2.88 -16.35 -3.70
CA ASP A 184 2.84 -16.93 -2.36
C ASP A 184 3.77 -16.19 -1.38
N ALA A 185 3.84 -14.86 -1.49
CA ALA A 185 4.79 -14.03 -0.75
C ALA A 185 4.34 -13.77 0.69
N ALA A 186 3.03 -13.70 0.93
CA ALA A 186 2.43 -13.53 2.26
C ALA A 186 0.99 -14.05 2.28
N SER A 187 0.48 -14.38 3.46
CA SER A 187 -0.97 -14.46 3.69
C SER A 187 -1.55 -13.05 3.74
N ASN A 188 -2.79 -12.89 3.27
CA ASN A 188 -3.45 -11.58 3.24
C ASN A 188 -4.69 -11.64 4.13
N LEU A 189 -4.83 -10.68 5.04
CA LEU A 189 -6.09 -10.37 5.71
C LEU A 189 -6.58 -9.03 5.18
N VAL A 190 -7.75 -9.00 4.54
CA VAL A 190 -8.33 -7.76 3.99
C VAL A 190 -9.56 -7.40 4.80
N PHE A 191 -9.54 -6.24 5.44
CA PHE A 191 -10.72 -5.63 6.04
C PHE A 191 -11.49 -4.87 4.97
N ASP A 192 -12.50 -5.53 4.38
CA ASP A 192 -13.21 -5.08 3.18
C ASP A 192 -14.47 -4.28 3.55
N MET A 193 -14.29 -2.99 3.82
CA MET A 193 -15.38 -2.11 4.25
C MET A 193 -16.44 -1.92 3.16
N HIS A 194 -16.02 -1.88 1.89
CA HIS A 194 -16.91 -1.62 0.75
C HIS A 194 -17.36 -2.89 0.00
N SER A 195 -16.98 -4.08 0.46
CA SER A 195 -17.22 -5.37 -0.23
C SER A 195 -16.64 -5.36 -1.65
N GLU A 196 -15.46 -4.79 -1.78
CA GLU A 196 -14.79 -4.50 -3.03
C GLU A 196 -13.68 -5.49 -3.41
N TYR A 197 -13.43 -6.61 -2.72
CA TYR A 197 -12.25 -7.46 -3.06
C TYR A 197 -12.57 -8.91 -3.39
N ALA A 198 -13.55 -9.52 -2.72
CA ALA A 198 -13.83 -10.95 -2.88
C ALA A 198 -14.52 -11.26 -4.21
N HIS A 199 -15.50 -10.45 -4.59
CA HIS A 199 -16.44 -10.75 -5.67
C HIS A 199 -16.39 -9.79 -6.84
N GLU A 200 -17.12 -10.18 -7.88
CA GLU A 200 -17.25 -9.45 -9.12
C GLU A 200 -17.85 -8.07 -8.90
N ILE A 201 -17.24 -7.06 -9.51
CA ILE A 201 -17.80 -5.71 -9.53
C ILE A 201 -18.03 -5.30 -10.97
N ARG A 202 -19.18 -4.67 -11.20
CA ARG A 202 -19.48 -3.98 -12.46
C ARG A 202 -18.78 -2.63 -12.44
N ALA A 203 -17.66 -2.53 -13.17
CA ALA A 203 -16.99 -1.27 -13.41
C ALA A 203 -17.62 -0.60 -14.65
N GLU A 204 -17.99 0.68 -14.52
CA GLU A 204 -18.74 1.45 -15.53
C GLU A 204 -18.18 1.38 -16.97
N ARG A 205 -16.88 1.10 -17.16
CA ARG A 205 -16.21 1.06 -18.48
C ARG A 205 -15.34 -0.17 -18.76
N VAL A 206 -14.95 -0.93 -17.74
CA VAL A 206 -14.13 -2.16 -17.89
C VAL A 206 -15.04 -3.40 -18.00
N GLY A 207 -16.33 -3.23 -17.69
CA GLY A 207 -17.30 -4.30 -17.63
C GLY A 207 -17.20 -5.06 -16.31
N VAL A 208 -17.39 -6.35 -16.40
CA VAL A 208 -17.37 -7.29 -15.27
C VAL A 208 -15.92 -7.58 -14.87
N VAL A 209 -15.54 -7.20 -13.65
CA VAL A 209 -14.20 -7.46 -13.11
C VAL A 209 -14.25 -8.47 -11.99
N LYS A 210 -13.57 -9.62 -12.18
CA LYS A 210 -13.50 -10.69 -11.20
C LYS A 210 -12.84 -10.23 -9.89
N GLY A 211 -13.35 -10.70 -8.75
CA GLY A 211 -12.70 -10.54 -7.45
C GLY A 211 -11.58 -11.56 -7.22
N LEU A 212 -10.79 -11.36 -6.16
CA LEU A 212 -9.63 -12.21 -5.83
C LEU A 212 -10.05 -13.66 -5.59
N ARG A 213 -11.20 -13.89 -4.96
CA ARG A 213 -11.73 -15.25 -4.72
C ARG A 213 -12.11 -15.96 -6.02
N GLN A 214 -12.61 -15.23 -7.01
CA GLN A 214 -12.94 -15.80 -8.32
C GLN A 214 -11.70 -16.11 -9.17
N ILE A 215 -10.59 -15.40 -8.93
CA ILE A 215 -9.33 -15.62 -9.64
C ILE A 215 -8.56 -16.80 -9.05
N PHE A 216 -8.44 -16.86 -7.71
CA PHE A 216 -7.57 -17.82 -7.02
C PHE A 216 -8.32 -19.00 -6.38
N GLY A 217 -9.65 -19.00 -6.41
CA GLY A 217 -10.48 -20.07 -5.88
C GLY A 217 -10.79 -19.96 -4.39
N ALA A 218 -11.86 -20.63 -3.98
CA ALA A 218 -12.37 -20.61 -2.60
C ALA A 218 -11.47 -21.34 -1.61
N ASP A 219 -10.68 -22.33 -2.06
CA ASP A 219 -9.75 -23.06 -1.18
C ASP A 219 -8.59 -22.18 -0.71
N ARG A 220 -8.28 -21.11 -1.44
CA ARG A 220 -7.13 -20.27 -1.19
C ARG A 220 -7.50 -18.89 -0.64
N VAL A 221 -8.57 -18.30 -1.16
CA VAL A 221 -9.08 -16.99 -0.73
C VAL A 221 -10.45 -17.18 -0.09
N LEU A 222 -10.47 -17.14 1.24
CA LEU A 222 -11.65 -17.34 2.08
C LEU A 222 -12.43 -16.03 2.25
N LEU A 223 -13.75 -16.12 2.23
CA LEU A 223 -14.68 -15.04 2.53
C LEU A 223 -15.30 -15.25 3.90
N TYR A 224 -14.94 -14.36 4.82
CA TYR A 224 -15.56 -14.21 6.13
C TYR A 224 -16.47 -12.98 6.06
N THR A 225 -17.60 -13.02 6.76
CA THR A 225 -18.54 -11.89 6.73
C THR A 225 -19.25 -11.68 8.06
N LEU A 226 -19.57 -10.43 8.37
CA LEU A 226 -20.46 -10.04 9.48
C LEU A 226 -21.94 -10.04 9.07
N ASP A 227 -22.24 -10.17 7.77
CA ASP A 227 -23.60 -10.12 7.24
C ASP A 227 -23.76 -11.14 6.10
N PRO A 228 -23.97 -12.43 6.45
CA PRO A 228 -24.11 -13.50 5.47
C PRO A 228 -25.25 -13.27 4.48
N ASP A 229 -26.34 -12.63 4.92
CA ASP A 229 -27.51 -12.38 4.08
C ASP A 229 -27.20 -11.38 2.98
N SER A 230 -26.52 -10.27 3.31
CA SER A 230 -26.06 -9.29 2.32
C SER A 230 -25.08 -9.90 1.32
N SER A 231 -24.18 -10.77 1.81
CA SER A 231 -23.21 -11.46 0.98
C SER A 231 -23.90 -12.42 0.00
N ARG A 232 -24.80 -13.27 0.49
CA ARG A 232 -25.58 -14.21 -0.34
C ARG A 232 -26.48 -13.51 -1.34
N ALA A 233 -27.06 -12.36 -0.98
CA ALA A 233 -27.86 -11.55 -1.90
C ALA A 233 -27.04 -11.05 -3.12
N ARG A 234 -25.72 -10.90 -2.98
CA ARG A 234 -24.79 -10.61 -4.09
C ARG A 234 -24.31 -11.86 -4.84
N GLY A 235 -24.80 -13.05 -4.49
CA GLY A 235 -24.35 -14.32 -5.05
C GLY A 235 -23.00 -14.80 -4.49
N ALA A 236 -22.55 -14.27 -3.35
CA ALA A 236 -21.30 -14.67 -2.72
C ALA A 236 -21.46 -15.97 -1.92
N ALA A 237 -20.58 -16.96 -2.18
CA ALA A 237 -20.44 -18.13 -1.34
C ALA A 237 -19.58 -17.79 -0.12
N VAL A 238 -20.21 -17.73 1.05
CA VAL A 238 -19.61 -17.39 2.35
C VAL A 238 -19.00 -18.62 3.00
N ASP A 239 -17.76 -18.56 3.47
CA ASP A 239 -17.12 -19.67 4.19
C ASP A 239 -17.44 -19.64 5.69
N GLN A 240 -17.46 -18.44 6.29
CA GLN A 240 -17.69 -18.26 7.72
C GLN A 240 -18.50 -17.00 8.03
N HIS A 241 -19.43 -17.14 8.98
CA HIS A 241 -20.11 -16.03 9.63
C HIS A 241 -19.34 -15.65 10.89
N VAL A 242 -18.92 -14.39 10.98
CA VAL A 242 -18.17 -13.90 12.13
C VAL A 242 -19.14 -13.34 13.16
N CYS A 243 -19.19 -14.00 14.32
CA CYS A 243 -19.88 -13.48 15.51
C CYS A 243 -18.87 -13.21 16.61
N ILE A 244 -19.00 -12.06 17.27
CA ILE A 244 -18.13 -11.63 18.36
C ILE A 244 -18.88 -11.76 19.68
N GLY A 245 -18.35 -12.58 20.58
CA GLY A 245 -18.89 -12.70 21.93
C GLY A 245 -18.52 -11.50 22.78
N LEU A 246 -19.38 -11.05 23.68
CA LEU A 246 -19.02 -10.03 24.68
C LEU A 246 -17.82 -10.46 25.54
N ASN A 247 -17.60 -11.78 25.67
CA ASN A 247 -16.45 -12.37 26.34
C ASN A 247 -15.12 -12.26 25.57
N GLN A 248 -15.15 -11.87 24.29
CA GLN A 248 -13.97 -11.73 23.44
C GLN A 248 -13.50 -10.26 23.31
N ILE A 249 -14.30 -9.32 23.81
CA ILE A 249 -14.02 -7.87 23.74
C ILE A 249 -13.25 -7.47 25.00
N GLU A 250 -12.05 -6.94 24.84
CA GLU A 250 -11.21 -6.42 25.92
C GLU A 250 -11.38 -4.89 26.07
N PRO A 251 -11.06 -4.30 27.23
CA PRO A 251 -11.10 -2.85 27.42
C PRO A 251 -10.30 -2.08 26.37
N GLU A 252 -9.15 -2.61 25.96
CA GLU A 252 -8.32 -2.03 24.89
C GLU A 252 -9.08 -1.92 23.56
N ASP A 253 -9.90 -2.92 23.21
CA ASP A 253 -10.72 -2.88 21.99
C ASP A 253 -11.74 -1.74 22.01
N VAL A 254 -12.24 -1.43 23.20
CA VAL A 254 -13.21 -0.36 23.41
C VAL A 254 -12.54 1.01 23.44
N MET A 255 -11.29 1.11 23.91
CA MET A 255 -10.57 2.40 23.97
C MET A 255 -10.29 2.96 22.58
N LEU A 256 -10.08 2.10 21.59
CA LEU A 256 -9.95 2.48 20.17
C LEU A 256 -11.22 3.17 19.65
N LEU A 257 -12.36 2.83 20.25
CA LEU A 257 -13.68 3.34 19.89
C LEU A 257 -14.01 4.61 20.68
N SER A 258 -13.05 5.20 21.40
CA SER A 258 -13.28 6.36 22.27
C SER A 258 -13.92 7.53 21.55
N HIS A 259 -13.49 7.86 20.33
CA HIS A 259 -14.13 8.89 19.52
C HIS A 259 -15.52 8.46 19.04
N ALA A 260 -15.67 7.26 18.47
CA ALA A 260 -16.92 6.74 17.95
C ALA A 260 -18.02 6.60 19.03
N LEU A 261 -17.65 6.23 20.25
CA LEU A 261 -18.53 6.08 21.40
C LEU A 261 -18.60 7.35 22.28
N ASN A 262 -17.73 8.33 22.03
CA ASN A 262 -17.54 9.51 22.86
C ASN A 262 -17.30 9.14 24.32
N LEU A 263 -16.23 8.37 24.56
CA LEU A 263 -15.77 7.94 25.88
C LEU A 263 -14.92 9.03 26.55
N SER A 264 -15.02 9.16 27.87
CA SER A 264 -14.17 10.06 28.66
C SER A 264 -12.79 9.46 28.89
N ALA A 265 -11.80 10.28 29.27
CA ALA A 265 -10.47 9.79 29.67
C ALA A 265 -10.55 8.79 30.85
N THR A 266 -11.50 8.98 31.77
CA THR A 266 -11.78 8.10 32.93
C THR A 266 -12.47 6.78 32.56
N ALA A 267 -12.90 6.62 31.31
CA ALA A 267 -13.57 5.40 30.85
C ALA A 267 -12.62 4.20 30.85
N ALA A 268 -11.34 4.43 30.51
CA ALA A 268 -10.31 3.40 30.49
C ALA A 268 -10.13 2.75 31.86
N GLU A 269 -9.83 3.56 32.88
CA GLU A 269 -9.64 3.10 34.26
C GLU A 269 -10.85 2.33 34.78
N THR A 270 -12.06 2.83 34.48
CA THR A 270 -13.30 2.17 34.85
C THR A 270 -13.45 0.83 34.15
N ALA A 271 -13.17 0.74 32.84
CA ALA A 271 -13.25 -0.50 32.08
C ALA A 271 -12.25 -1.55 32.59
N PHE A 272 -10.99 -1.16 32.84
CA PHE A 272 -9.97 -2.03 33.40
C PHE A 272 -10.30 -2.51 34.82
N MET A 273 -10.87 -1.64 35.67
CA MET A 273 -11.30 -2.03 37.02
C MET A 273 -12.41 -3.08 36.97
N VAL A 274 -13.39 -2.91 36.07
CA VAL A 274 -14.46 -3.90 35.86
C VAL A 274 -13.87 -5.21 35.31
N GLN A 275 -12.90 -5.12 34.38
CA GLN A 275 -12.20 -6.30 33.85
C GLN A 275 -11.41 -7.05 34.92
N GLN A 276 -10.68 -6.35 35.79
CA GLN A 276 -9.93 -6.97 36.87
C GLN A 276 -10.83 -7.75 37.83
N ARG A 277 -12.07 -7.29 38.04
CA ARG A 277 -13.05 -7.94 38.91
C ARG A 277 -13.73 -9.15 38.28
N TYR A 278 -14.09 -9.05 37.01
CA TYR A 278 -14.98 -10.02 36.33
C TYR A 278 -14.33 -10.80 35.18
N GLY A 279 -13.03 -10.57 34.92
CA GLY A 279 -12.26 -11.26 33.89
C GLY A 279 -12.83 -11.05 32.48
N GLU A 280 -12.91 -12.13 31.69
CA GLU A 280 -13.47 -12.11 30.34
C GLU A 280 -14.95 -11.71 30.30
N ARG A 281 -15.69 -11.90 31.41
CA ARG A 281 -17.12 -11.57 31.48
C ARG A 281 -17.40 -10.11 31.83
N TRP A 282 -16.37 -9.26 31.89
CA TRP A 282 -16.48 -7.87 32.34
C TRP A 282 -17.52 -7.06 31.58
N LEU A 283 -17.57 -7.19 30.25
CA LEU A 283 -18.47 -6.39 29.43
C LEU A 283 -19.92 -6.85 29.61
N ARG A 284 -20.14 -8.17 29.59
CA ARG A 284 -21.46 -8.75 29.89
C ARG A 284 -21.94 -8.33 31.28
N GLN A 285 -21.06 -8.42 32.28
CA GLN A 285 -21.39 -8.02 33.64
C GLN A 285 -21.69 -6.53 33.72
N LEU A 286 -20.87 -5.67 33.10
CA LEU A 286 -21.08 -4.23 33.08
C LEU A 286 -22.45 -3.85 32.54
N LEU A 287 -22.87 -4.49 31.46
CA LEU A 287 -24.15 -4.23 30.80
C LEU A 287 -25.34 -4.72 31.63
N GLN A 288 -25.16 -5.81 32.38
CA GLN A 288 -26.19 -6.45 33.21
C GLN A 288 -26.15 -6.03 34.69
N MET A 289 -25.24 -5.14 35.08
CA MET A 289 -25.05 -4.71 36.48
C MET A 289 -26.32 -4.13 37.10
N ASP A 290 -26.68 -4.65 38.26
CA ASP A 290 -27.70 -4.06 39.13
C ASP A 290 -27.12 -2.90 39.97
N THR A 291 -27.99 -2.20 40.69
CA THR A 291 -27.61 -1.04 41.52
C THR A 291 -26.66 -1.41 42.66
N ALA A 292 -26.76 -2.62 43.21
CA ALA A 292 -25.91 -3.05 44.33
C ALA A 292 -24.48 -3.30 43.85
N GLN A 293 -24.31 -3.97 42.71
CA GLN A 293 -23.03 -4.23 42.06
C GLN A 293 -22.35 -2.94 41.59
N GLN A 294 -23.14 -1.95 41.15
CA GLN A 294 -22.61 -0.62 40.84
C GLN A 294 -22.03 0.06 42.08
N GLN A 295 -22.74 -0.02 43.21
CA GLN A 295 -22.30 0.57 44.47
C GLN A 295 -21.02 -0.10 44.99
N GLU A 296 -20.91 -1.43 44.89
CA GLU A 296 -19.69 -2.18 45.25
C GLU A 296 -18.47 -1.68 44.46
N LEU A 297 -18.61 -1.50 43.14
CA LEU A 297 -17.51 -0.99 42.31
C LEU A 297 -17.14 0.47 42.65
N VAL A 298 -18.13 1.28 43.00
CA VAL A 298 -17.91 2.66 43.45
C VAL A 298 -17.10 2.68 44.76
N GLU A 299 -17.43 1.79 45.69
CA GLU A 299 -16.68 1.64 46.95
C GLU A 299 -15.25 1.15 46.73
N LEU A 300 -15.02 0.36 45.68
CA LEU A 300 -13.70 -0.08 45.22
C LEU A 300 -12.92 1.00 44.44
N GLY A 301 -13.49 2.20 44.27
CA GLY A 301 -12.83 3.35 43.68
C GLY A 301 -13.29 3.73 42.27
N ALA A 302 -14.31 3.07 41.70
CA ALA A 302 -14.87 3.47 40.41
C ALA A 302 -15.60 4.81 40.53
N HIS A 303 -15.38 5.73 39.60
CA HIS A 303 -16.15 6.98 39.57
C HIS A 303 -17.61 6.70 39.11
N PRO A 304 -18.65 7.01 39.91
CA PRO A 304 -20.04 6.61 39.63
C PRO A 304 -20.57 7.10 38.27
N GLY A 305 -20.24 8.35 37.93
CA GLY A 305 -20.64 8.97 36.67
C GLY A 305 -19.94 8.32 35.47
N SER A 306 -18.68 7.90 35.64
CA SER A 306 -17.90 7.25 34.58
C SER A 306 -18.42 5.83 34.32
N LEU A 307 -18.73 5.07 35.38
CA LEU A 307 -19.32 3.74 35.29
C LEU A 307 -20.69 3.76 34.58
N SER A 308 -21.57 4.67 34.99
CA SER A 308 -22.89 4.84 34.38
C SER A 308 -22.81 5.27 32.92
N ALA A 309 -21.89 6.19 32.61
CA ALA A 309 -21.65 6.64 31.24
C ALA A 309 -21.08 5.50 30.37
N LEU A 310 -20.08 4.78 30.86
CA LEU A 310 -19.45 3.65 30.16
C LEU A 310 -20.50 2.59 29.83
N ARG A 311 -21.28 2.13 30.81
CA ARG A 311 -22.36 1.15 30.59
C ARG A 311 -23.33 1.61 29.50
N ARG A 312 -23.82 2.86 29.58
CA ARG A 312 -24.75 3.41 28.58
C ARG A 312 -24.14 3.48 27.18
N LYS A 313 -22.86 3.83 27.06
CA LYS A 313 -22.17 3.93 25.76
C LYS A 313 -21.91 2.55 25.17
N LEU A 314 -21.49 1.58 25.97
CA LEU A 314 -21.21 0.22 25.53
C LEU A 314 -22.45 -0.63 25.25
N ALA A 315 -23.61 -0.25 25.77
CA ALA A 315 -24.90 -0.86 25.37
C ALA A 315 -25.20 -0.72 23.87
N GLN A 316 -24.51 0.18 23.16
CA GLN A 316 -24.59 0.26 21.69
C GLN A 316 -23.98 -0.97 21.00
N LEU A 317 -23.01 -1.64 21.64
CA LEU A 317 -22.37 -2.84 21.07
C LEU A 317 -23.37 -4.01 20.99
N GLU A 318 -24.28 -4.16 21.95
CA GLU A 318 -25.34 -5.20 21.92
C GLU A 318 -26.34 -5.00 20.78
N ARG A 319 -26.40 -3.80 20.17
CA ARG A 319 -27.27 -3.53 19.02
C ARG A 319 -26.65 -3.98 17.70
N LEU A 320 -25.37 -4.34 17.69
CA LEU A 320 -24.69 -4.84 16.50
C LEU A 320 -25.12 -6.29 16.24
N PRO A 321 -25.66 -6.63 15.06
CA PRO A 321 -26.25 -7.96 14.81
C PRO A 321 -25.27 -9.14 14.92
N PHE A 322 -23.97 -8.88 14.80
CA PHE A 322 -22.90 -9.87 14.91
C PHE A 322 -22.34 -10.00 16.33
N VAL A 323 -22.78 -9.15 17.28
CA VAL A 323 -22.38 -9.24 18.68
C VAL A 323 -23.34 -10.15 19.42
N VAL A 324 -22.80 -11.18 20.07
CA VAL A 324 -23.56 -12.19 20.81
C VAL A 324 -23.14 -12.21 22.27
N ALA A 325 -24.01 -12.69 23.17
CA ALA A 325 -23.74 -12.68 24.61
C ALA A 325 -22.47 -13.48 24.97
N GLU A 326 -22.34 -14.66 24.39
CA GLU A 326 -21.13 -15.50 24.47
C GLU A 326 -20.90 -16.14 23.09
N SER A 327 -19.64 -16.12 22.66
CA SER A 327 -19.21 -16.86 21.47
C SER A 327 -18.30 -17.99 21.93
N GLU A 328 -18.83 -19.22 21.88
CA GLU A 328 -18.02 -20.45 22.02
C GLU A 328 -17.16 -20.71 20.78
N SER A 329 -17.44 -19.98 19.69
CA SER A 329 -16.88 -20.27 18.38
C SER A 329 -15.41 -19.87 18.28
N ASN A 330 -14.60 -20.84 17.85
CA ASN A 330 -13.19 -20.72 17.52
C ASN A 330 -13.00 -19.94 16.19
N VAL A 331 -13.88 -19.01 15.80
CA VAL A 331 -13.81 -18.35 14.48
C VAL A 331 -12.54 -17.50 14.37
N LEU A 332 -12.19 -16.76 15.42
CA LEU A 332 -10.97 -15.93 15.45
C LEU A 332 -9.71 -16.80 15.37
N ARG A 333 -9.61 -17.86 16.19
CA ARG A 333 -8.45 -18.76 16.15
C ARG A 333 -8.41 -19.61 14.88
N GLN A 334 -9.55 -20.05 14.34
CA GLN A 334 -9.59 -20.67 13.01
C GLN A 334 -9.09 -19.70 11.93
N LEU A 335 -9.55 -18.45 11.91
CA LEU A 335 -9.07 -17.44 10.96
C LEU A 335 -7.55 -17.27 11.07
N THR A 336 -7.03 -17.14 12.29
CA THR A 336 -5.59 -17.05 12.57
C THR A 336 -4.82 -18.27 12.04
N LEU A 337 -5.33 -19.48 12.27
CA LEU A 337 -4.73 -20.72 11.78
C LEU A 337 -4.77 -20.85 10.26
N ARG A 338 -5.87 -20.41 9.62
CA ARG A 338 -6.02 -20.37 8.15
C ARG A 338 -4.98 -19.44 7.52
N LEU A 339 -4.78 -18.26 8.11
CA LEU A 339 -3.75 -17.31 7.70
C LEU A 339 -2.35 -17.91 7.90
N ALA A 340 -2.06 -18.54 9.03
CA ALA A 340 -0.78 -19.18 9.29
C ALA A 340 -0.50 -20.34 8.31
N GLY A 341 -1.55 -21.07 7.91
CA GLY A 341 -1.52 -22.14 6.91
C GLY A 341 -1.40 -21.67 5.45
N GLY A 342 -1.33 -20.37 5.20
CA GLY A 342 -1.10 -19.81 3.87
C GLY A 342 -2.34 -19.46 3.06
N GLN A 343 -3.52 -19.57 3.66
CA GLN A 343 -4.76 -19.08 3.06
C GLN A 343 -4.88 -17.56 3.26
N HIS A 344 -5.65 -16.92 2.39
CA HIS A 344 -5.97 -15.50 2.45
C HIS A 344 -7.40 -15.34 2.93
N VAL A 345 -7.67 -14.30 3.71
CA VAL A 345 -8.98 -14.02 4.28
C VAL A 345 -9.41 -12.62 3.87
N ILE A 346 -10.60 -12.52 3.28
CA ILE A 346 -11.30 -11.26 3.05
C ILE A 346 -12.45 -11.22 4.04
N LEU A 347 -12.49 -10.19 4.88
CA LEU A 347 -13.55 -9.95 5.86
C LEU A 347 -14.48 -8.86 5.35
N GLU A 348 -15.66 -9.26 4.88
CA GLU A 348 -16.70 -8.33 4.44
C GLU A 348 -17.57 -7.85 5.61
N PHE A 349 -17.85 -6.55 5.62
CA PHE A 349 -18.73 -5.93 6.61
C PHE A 349 -20.20 -5.91 6.16
N GLY A 350 -20.49 -6.10 4.87
CA GLY A 350 -21.85 -6.08 4.32
C GLY A 350 -22.60 -4.80 4.68
N ARG A 351 -23.78 -4.89 5.31
CA ARG A 351 -24.52 -3.70 5.79
C ARG A 351 -23.95 -3.12 7.09
N GLN A 352 -23.02 -3.80 7.75
CA GLN A 352 -22.39 -3.38 9.01
C GLN A 352 -21.19 -2.46 8.78
N SER A 353 -21.33 -1.48 7.89
CA SER A 353 -20.26 -0.56 7.50
C SER A 353 -20.15 0.67 8.42
N SER A 354 -20.69 0.61 9.65
CA SER A 354 -20.53 1.70 10.60
C SER A 354 -19.08 1.73 11.11
N ASP A 355 -18.55 2.93 11.37
CA ASP A 355 -17.19 3.08 11.90
C ASP A 355 -17.00 2.28 13.19
N LEU A 356 -18.04 2.23 14.03
CA LEU A 356 -18.04 1.43 15.26
C LEU A 356 -17.84 -0.07 14.98
N ALA A 357 -18.64 -0.65 14.07
CA ALA A 357 -18.55 -2.06 13.73
C ALA A 357 -17.20 -2.39 13.08
N TYR A 358 -16.78 -1.54 12.15
CA TYR A 358 -15.51 -1.67 11.44
C TYR A 358 -14.32 -1.68 12.41
N MET A 359 -14.23 -0.65 13.24
CA MET A 359 -13.11 -0.50 14.16
C MET A 359 -13.09 -1.58 15.24
N LEU A 360 -14.26 -1.96 15.78
CA LEU A 360 -14.36 -3.00 16.82
C LEU A 360 -13.81 -4.34 16.31
N VAL A 361 -14.31 -4.80 15.16
CA VAL A 361 -13.97 -6.11 14.61
C VAL A 361 -12.52 -6.13 14.12
N ALA A 362 -12.08 -5.05 13.45
CA ALA A 362 -10.70 -4.95 13.00
C ALA A 362 -9.72 -4.97 14.17
N ASN A 363 -10.04 -4.29 15.28
CA ASN A 363 -9.16 -4.29 16.44
C ASN A 363 -9.07 -5.65 17.13
N ILE A 364 -10.21 -6.28 17.42
CA ILE A 364 -10.26 -7.60 18.08
C ILE A 364 -9.46 -8.63 17.28
N LEU A 365 -9.68 -8.69 15.97
CA LEU A 365 -8.97 -9.62 15.10
C LEU A 365 -7.48 -9.33 15.05
N THR A 366 -7.11 -8.05 14.92
CA THR A 366 -5.71 -7.65 14.82
C THR A 366 -4.95 -7.93 16.11
N ARG A 367 -5.57 -7.69 17.28
CA ARG A 367 -5.01 -8.03 18.60
C ARG A 367 -4.79 -9.54 18.75
N HIS A 368 -5.78 -10.36 18.40
CA HIS A 368 -5.67 -11.82 18.45
C HIS A 368 -4.57 -12.35 17.52
N ILE A 369 -4.52 -11.85 16.28
CA ILE A 369 -3.49 -12.20 15.30
C ILE A 369 -2.12 -11.79 15.79
N HIS A 370 -1.98 -10.58 16.33
CA HIS A 370 -0.71 -10.08 16.85
C HIS A 370 -0.15 -11.01 17.94
N GLN A 371 -0.96 -11.36 18.94
CA GLN A 371 -0.55 -12.27 20.02
C GLN A 371 -0.05 -13.60 19.45
N HIS A 372 -0.74 -14.16 18.46
CA HIS A 372 -0.35 -15.42 17.83
C HIS A 372 0.95 -15.31 17.03
N TRP A 373 1.12 -14.28 16.21
CA TRP A 373 2.32 -14.10 15.39
C TRP A 373 3.57 -13.80 16.24
N VAL A 374 3.42 -13.07 17.35
CA VAL A 374 4.50 -12.88 18.32
C VAL A 374 4.94 -14.22 18.90
N ALA A 375 4.00 -15.06 19.33
CA ALA A 375 4.32 -16.38 19.89
C ALA A 375 5.04 -17.29 18.86
N LEU A 376 4.61 -17.28 17.60
CA LEU A 376 5.29 -17.99 16.51
C LEU A 376 6.71 -17.45 16.29
N ALA A 377 6.88 -16.13 16.25
CA ALA A 377 8.16 -15.49 16.03
C ALA A 377 9.14 -15.73 17.17
N GLU A 378 8.69 -15.67 18.43
CA GLU A 378 9.49 -16.02 19.60
C GLU A 378 9.93 -17.49 19.58
N THR A 379 9.01 -18.39 19.17
CA THR A 379 9.33 -19.81 19.00
C THR A 379 10.43 -19.98 17.95
N TYR A 380 10.31 -19.34 16.78
CA TYR A 380 11.33 -19.36 15.75
C TYR A 380 12.66 -18.77 16.20
N LEU A 381 12.65 -17.66 16.94
CA LEU A 381 13.88 -17.05 17.46
C LEU A 381 14.63 -17.98 18.40
N ARG A 382 13.90 -18.77 19.20
CA ARG A 382 14.46 -19.79 20.10
C ARG A 382 14.98 -21.02 19.36
N THR A 383 14.22 -21.56 18.40
CA THR A 383 14.55 -22.84 17.74
C THR A 383 15.45 -22.68 16.52
N ARG A 384 15.33 -21.56 15.80
CA ARG A 384 15.95 -21.26 14.50
C ARG A 384 15.72 -22.32 13.43
N ARG A 385 14.69 -23.16 13.57
CA ARG A 385 14.32 -24.15 12.56
C ARG A 385 13.45 -23.49 11.50
N ALA A 386 13.77 -23.69 10.23
CA ALA A 386 13.01 -23.12 9.12
C ALA A 386 11.50 -23.48 9.16
N ALA A 387 11.15 -24.66 9.68
CA ALA A 387 9.76 -25.10 9.84
C ALA A 387 8.96 -24.29 10.87
N ASP A 388 9.65 -23.64 11.83
CA ASP A 388 9.01 -22.80 12.85
C ASP A 388 8.90 -21.33 12.39
N GLN A 389 9.47 -20.98 11.23
CA GLN A 389 9.46 -19.60 10.75
C GLN A 389 8.01 -19.15 10.50
N PRO A 390 7.54 -18.05 11.11
CA PRO A 390 6.20 -17.55 10.89
C PRO A 390 6.01 -17.18 9.43
N ARG A 391 4.83 -17.49 8.90
CA ARG A 391 4.45 -17.01 7.58
C ARG A 391 4.26 -15.50 7.59
N GLN A 392 4.79 -14.81 6.58
CA GLN A 392 4.56 -13.39 6.39
C GLN A 392 3.05 -13.11 6.27
N LEU A 393 2.56 -12.13 7.02
CA LEU A 393 1.17 -11.69 7.01
C LEU A 393 1.09 -10.21 6.64
N MET A 394 0.27 -9.91 5.63
CA MET A 394 -0.09 -8.54 5.25
C MET A 394 -1.54 -8.28 5.62
N ILE A 395 -1.78 -7.26 6.44
CA ILE A 395 -3.12 -6.82 6.86
C ILE A 395 -3.47 -5.56 6.06
N THR A 396 -4.51 -5.65 5.23
CA THR A 396 -5.01 -4.52 4.44
C THR A 396 -6.11 -3.80 5.20
N LEU A 397 -5.93 -2.48 5.37
CA LEU A 397 -6.87 -1.60 6.06
C LEU A 397 -7.39 -0.54 5.09
N GLU A 398 -8.68 -0.60 4.79
CA GLU A 398 -9.36 0.51 4.11
C GLU A 398 -9.69 1.64 5.08
N GLU A 399 -9.66 2.88 4.59
CA GLU A 399 -9.89 4.08 5.40
C GLU A 399 -9.02 4.07 6.66
N ALA A 400 -7.74 3.71 6.49
CA ALA A 400 -6.78 3.50 7.57
C ALA A 400 -6.59 4.71 8.50
N HIS A 401 -6.92 5.93 8.05
CA HIS A 401 -6.93 7.13 8.89
C HIS A 401 -7.81 6.96 10.13
N LYS A 402 -8.85 6.11 10.09
CA LYS A 402 -9.69 5.77 11.25
C LYS A 402 -8.93 5.06 12.37
N PHE A 403 -7.83 4.38 12.04
CA PHE A 403 -7.01 3.61 12.99
C PHE A 403 -5.67 4.29 13.30
N LEU A 404 -5.16 5.07 12.36
CA LEU A 404 -3.79 5.58 12.37
C LEU A 404 -3.74 7.10 12.55
N GLU A 405 -4.82 7.75 12.97
CA GLU A 405 -4.76 9.15 13.41
C GLU A 405 -3.78 9.34 14.59
N PRO A 406 -3.13 10.51 14.74
CA PRO A 406 -2.08 10.71 15.74
C PRO A 406 -2.47 10.36 17.20
N SER A 407 -3.72 10.62 17.58
CA SER A 407 -4.28 10.28 18.90
C SER A 407 -4.32 8.77 19.15
N LEU A 408 -4.70 8.00 18.13
CA LEU A 408 -4.86 6.54 18.23
C LEU A 408 -3.55 5.81 17.90
N ALA A 409 -2.79 6.20 16.88
CA ALA A 409 -1.59 5.48 16.45
C ALA A 409 -0.56 5.25 17.57
N ARG A 410 -0.49 6.14 18.57
CA ARG A 410 0.46 6.01 19.67
C ARG A 410 0.06 5.00 20.75
N GLN A 411 -1.23 4.68 20.84
CA GLN A 411 -1.80 3.93 21.97
C GLN A 411 -2.40 2.59 21.54
N THR A 412 -2.43 2.29 20.24
CA THR A 412 -3.23 1.21 19.68
C THR A 412 -2.39 0.17 18.97
N ILE A 413 -2.95 -1.04 18.87
CA ILE A 413 -2.25 -2.15 18.23
C ILE A 413 -1.87 -1.81 16.79
N PHE A 414 -2.74 -1.13 16.02
CA PHE A 414 -2.47 -0.74 14.64
C PHE A 414 -1.26 0.16 14.48
N GLY A 415 -1.09 1.15 15.36
CA GLY A 415 0.10 1.99 15.33
C GLY A 415 1.35 1.24 15.82
N THR A 416 1.22 0.30 16.75
CA THR A 416 2.31 -0.64 17.09
C THR A 416 2.66 -1.53 15.90
N ILE A 417 1.67 -2.03 15.13
CA ILE A 417 1.89 -2.81 13.90
C ILE A 417 2.68 -1.98 12.89
N ALA A 418 2.20 -0.76 12.65
CA ALA A 418 2.82 0.15 11.71
C ALA A 418 4.29 0.44 12.04
N ARG A 419 4.65 0.52 13.33
CA ARG A 419 5.99 0.89 13.80
C ARG A 419 6.93 -0.28 14.03
N GLU A 420 6.43 -1.40 14.54
CA GLU A 420 7.27 -2.40 15.22
C GLU A 420 7.12 -3.83 14.69
N LEU A 421 5.96 -4.19 14.12
CA LEU A 421 5.67 -5.60 13.86
C LEU A 421 6.29 -6.22 12.62
N ARG A 422 7.05 -5.45 11.83
CA ARG A 422 7.95 -6.05 10.83
C ARG A 422 8.90 -7.09 11.44
N LYS A 423 9.24 -6.94 12.73
CA LYS A 423 10.07 -7.90 13.49
C LYS A 423 9.37 -9.26 13.71
N TYR A 424 8.04 -9.26 13.65
CA TYR A 424 7.20 -10.44 13.91
C TYR A 424 6.43 -10.87 12.66
N TYR A 425 6.93 -10.56 11.45
CA TYR A 425 6.36 -11.01 10.17
C TYR A 425 4.94 -10.50 9.88
N VAL A 426 4.52 -9.40 10.50
CA VAL A 426 3.21 -8.76 10.24
C VAL A 426 3.44 -7.35 9.69
N THR A 427 2.79 -7.03 8.56
CA THR A 427 2.88 -5.71 7.91
C THR A 427 1.50 -5.19 7.53
N LEU A 428 1.39 -3.87 7.35
CA LEU A 428 0.16 -3.23 6.91
C LEU A 428 0.19 -2.87 5.43
N LEU A 429 -0.94 -3.03 4.74
CA LEU A 429 -1.24 -2.35 3.48
C LEU A 429 -2.34 -1.33 3.77
N VAL A 430 -1.94 -0.07 3.95
CA VAL A 430 -2.84 1.04 4.23
C VAL A 430 -3.45 1.52 2.93
N VAL A 431 -4.78 1.59 2.86
CA VAL A 431 -5.51 2.13 1.71
C VAL A 431 -6.32 3.34 2.18
N ASP A 432 -5.98 4.53 1.68
CA ASP A 432 -6.60 5.75 2.18
C ASP A 432 -6.71 6.87 1.12
N GLN A 433 -7.63 7.79 1.34
CA GLN A 433 -7.82 8.99 0.52
C GLN A 433 -7.32 10.28 1.17
N ARG A 434 -7.06 10.25 2.49
CA ARG A 434 -6.58 11.36 3.32
C ARG A 434 -5.28 10.97 4.03
N PRO A 435 -4.16 10.78 3.30
CA PRO A 435 -2.87 10.48 3.91
C PRO A 435 -2.44 11.51 4.96
N SER A 436 -2.90 12.77 4.88
CA SER A 436 -2.61 13.80 5.89
C SER A 436 -3.26 13.56 7.26
N SER A 437 -4.25 12.67 7.34
CA SER A 437 -4.91 12.30 8.60
C SER A 437 -4.22 11.14 9.33
N ILE A 438 -3.20 10.53 8.70
CA ILE A 438 -2.39 9.46 9.29
C ILE A 438 -1.22 10.07 10.04
N ASP A 439 -0.84 9.50 11.18
CA ASP A 439 0.30 9.94 11.98
C ASP A 439 1.60 10.00 11.16
N ASP A 440 2.34 11.10 11.31
CA ASP A 440 3.54 11.40 10.52
C ASP A 440 4.65 10.34 10.69
N GLU A 441 4.77 9.77 11.89
CA GLU A 441 5.75 8.71 12.16
C GLU A 441 5.36 7.44 11.40
N VAL A 442 4.08 7.06 11.43
CA VAL A 442 3.55 5.93 10.66
C VAL A 442 3.76 6.15 9.17
N MET A 443 3.40 7.33 8.65
CA MET A 443 3.59 7.69 7.24
C MET A 443 5.06 7.56 6.83
N SER A 444 5.99 8.12 7.63
CA SER A 444 7.44 8.05 7.41
C SER A 444 7.98 6.62 7.36
N GLN A 445 7.40 5.71 8.15
CA GLN A 445 7.81 4.31 8.22
C GLN A 445 7.25 3.41 7.12
N LEU A 446 6.27 3.89 6.33
CA LEU A 446 5.80 3.14 5.16
C LEU A 446 6.95 2.92 4.16
N GLY A 447 7.21 1.65 3.86
CA GLY A 447 8.27 1.20 2.96
C GLY A 447 8.02 1.62 1.53
N THR A 448 6.84 1.33 0.99
CA THR A 448 6.43 1.70 -0.38
C THR A 448 5.13 2.50 -0.33
N ARG A 449 5.04 3.57 -1.14
CA ARG A 449 3.84 4.38 -1.30
C ARG A 449 3.47 4.42 -2.77
N ILE A 450 2.23 4.07 -3.07
CA ILE A 450 1.64 4.07 -4.40
C ILE A 450 0.51 5.09 -4.39
N SER A 451 0.73 6.24 -5.00
CA SER A 451 -0.24 7.33 -5.01
C SER A 451 -0.83 7.51 -6.40
N ALA A 452 -2.12 7.26 -6.53
CA ALA A 452 -2.90 7.86 -7.61
C ALA A 452 -3.12 9.35 -7.33
N LEU A 453 -3.82 10.05 -8.24
CA LEU A 453 -4.05 11.48 -8.14
C LEU A 453 -4.71 11.87 -6.80
N LEU A 454 -4.11 12.87 -6.14
CA LEU A 454 -4.63 13.56 -4.95
C LEU A 454 -4.85 15.03 -5.29
N ASN A 455 -5.85 15.66 -4.68
CA ASN A 455 -6.20 17.07 -4.95
C ASN A 455 -5.76 18.02 -3.82
N ASP A 456 -5.68 17.53 -2.59
CA ASP A 456 -5.39 18.37 -1.41
C ASP A 456 -3.87 18.48 -1.19
N GLU A 457 -3.38 19.70 -0.96
CA GLU A 457 -1.95 19.97 -0.80
C GLU A 457 -1.35 19.30 0.43
N LYS A 458 -2.10 19.17 1.53
CA LYS A 458 -1.62 18.49 2.74
C LYS A 458 -1.52 16.99 2.48
N ASP A 459 -2.50 16.42 1.78
CA ASP A 459 -2.47 15.00 1.39
C ASP A 459 -1.29 14.70 0.46
N ILE A 460 -1.07 15.55 -0.56
CA ILE A 460 0.09 15.45 -1.44
C ILE A 460 1.38 15.55 -0.62
N ALA A 461 1.49 16.50 0.31
CA ALA A 461 2.67 16.65 1.15
C ALA A 461 2.94 15.42 2.02
N ALA A 462 1.89 14.82 2.60
CA ALA A 462 2.00 13.65 3.46
C ALA A 462 2.57 12.42 2.73
N VAL A 463 2.15 12.16 1.47
CA VAL A 463 2.69 11.06 0.66
C VAL A 463 4.21 11.15 0.47
N PHE A 464 4.74 12.38 0.34
CA PHE A 464 6.17 12.62 0.14
C PHE A 464 6.94 12.88 1.43
N SER A 465 6.31 12.67 2.61
CA SER A 465 7.00 12.79 3.89
C SER A 465 8.19 11.82 3.96
N GLY A 466 9.36 12.33 4.36
CA GLY A 466 10.61 11.55 4.42
C GLY A 466 11.24 11.22 3.07
N VAL A 467 10.77 11.78 1.95
CA VAL A 467 11.29 11.48 0.60
C VAL A 467 12.20 12.61 0.09
N SER A 468 13.41 12.26 -0.34
CA SER A 468 14.32 13.21 -1.01
C SER A 468 13.79 13.61 -2.39
N GLY A 469 13.91 14.89 -2.76
CA GLY A 469 13.42 15.37 -4.06
C GLY A 469 11.89 15.49 -4.18
N ALA A 470 11.18 15.54 -3.05
CA ALA A 470 9.71 15.61 -2.98
C ALA A 470 9.09 16.66 -3.92
N SER A 471 9.70 17.86 -4.06
CA SER A 471 9.16 18.93 -4.92
C SER A 471 9.00 18.48 -6.39
N ALA A 472 9.98 17.74 -6.91
CA ALA A 472 9.93 17.21 -8.27
C ALA A 472 8.83 16.16 -8.43
N LEU A 473 8.72 15.24 -7.45
CA LEU A 473 7.73 14.17 -7.47
C LEU A 473 6.31 14.71 -7.29
N LYS A 474 6.13 15.80 -6.55
CA LYS A 474 4.85 16.52 -6.44
C LYS A 474 4.39 17.06 -7.80
N ALA A 475 5.30 17.64 -8.58
CA ALA A 475 4.99 18.10 -9.92
C ALA A 475 4.55 16.94 -10.82
N VAL A 476 5.23 15.78 -10.75
CA VAL A 476 4.84 14.56 -11.49
C VAL A 476 3.47 14.04 -11.04
N LEU A 477 3.19 14.02 -9.72
CA LEU A 477 1.88 13.58 -9.22
C LEU A 477 0.74 14.47 -9.73
N ALA A 478 0.97 15.78 -9.84
CA ALA A 478 -0.01 16.75 -10.31
C ALA A 478 -0.34 16.63 -11.81
N THR A 479 0.55 16.02 -12.61
CA THR A 479 0.31 15.80 -14.05
C THR A 479 -0.35 14.46 -14.36
N LEU A 480 -0.54 13.59 -13.36
CA LEU A 480 -1.19 12.30 -13.56
C LEU A 480 -2.66 12.47 -13.94
N ASP A 481 -3.12 11.62 -14.86
CA ASP A 481 -4.55 11.50 -15.13
C ASP A 481 -5.29 10.97 -13.90
N SER A 482 -6.54 11.38 -13.80
CA SER A 482 -7.51 10.96 -12.81
C SER A 482 -7.75 9.46 -12.75
N ARG A 483 -7.39 8.67 -13.77
CA ARG A 483 -7.64 7.23 -13.83
C ARG A 483 -6.43 6.48 -14.37
N GLN A 484 -6.22 5.26 -13.84
CA GLN A 484 -5.20 4.32 -14.29
C GLN A 484 -3.77 4.88 -14.32
N GLN A 485 -3.48 5.93 -13.57
CA GLN A 485 -2.14 6.44 -13.40
C GLN A 485 -1.79 6.52 -11.90
N ALA A 486 -0.57 6.14 -11.57
CA ALA A 486 -0.06 6.18 -10.21
C ALA A 486 1.42 6.48 -10.18
N LEU A 487 1.86 7.16 -9.13
CA LEU A 487 3.26 7.31 -8.79
C LEU A 487 3.64 6.26 -7.74
N VAL A 488 4.67 5.49 -8.03
CA VAL A 488 5.21 4.45 -7.14
C VAL A 488 6.55 4.92 -6.62
N LEU A 489 6.74 4.88 -5.30
CA LEU A 489 8.00 5.22 -4.65
C LEU A 489 8.23 4.37 -3.40
N GLY A 490 9.48 4.24 -2.99
CA GLY A 490 9.88 3.51 -1.78
C GLY A 490 10.62 2.22 -2.08
N HIS A 491 10.56 1.23 -1.19
CA HIS A 491 11.51 0.12 -1.17
C HIS A 491 11.20 -1.00 -2.19
N ALA A 492 9.96 -1.10 -2.69
CA ALA A 492 9.60 -2.09 -3.70
C ALA A 492 10.00 -1.68 -5.14
N VAL A 493 10.54 -0.47 -5.32
CA VAL A 493 11.09 0.02 -6.59
C VAL A 493 12.46 0.64 -6.34
N PRO A 494 13.43 0.48 -7.26
CA PRO A 494 14.78 1.06 -7.08
C PRO A 494 14.77 2.59 -7.15
N MET A 495 13.76 3.18 -7.79
CA MET A 495 13.57 4.61 -7.95
C MET A 495 12.09 4.96 -8.18
N PRO A 496 11.67 6.20 -7.90
CA PRO A 496 10.30 6.63 -8.15
C PRO A 496 9.90 6.56 -9.63
N VAL A 497 8.71 6.03 -9.90
CA VAL A 497 8.20 5.85 -11.27
C VAL A 497 6.72 6.19 -11.37
N ALA A 498 6.38 7.01 -12.37
CA ALA A 498 5.00 7.24 -12.76
C ALA A 498 4.58 6.18 -13.78
N ILE A 499 3.50 5.47 -13.47
CA ILE A 499 3.02 4.37 -14.30
C ILE A 499 1.59 4.60 -14.74
N ARG A 500 1.27 4.11 -15.94
CA ARG A 500 -0.05 3.67 -16.32
C ARG A 500 -0.25 2.27 -15.76
N THR A 501 -1.21 2.13 -14.86
CA THR A 501 -1.47 0.89 -14.12
C THR A 501 -1.89 -0.23 -15.06
N ARG A 502 -1.43 -1.44 -14.78
CA ARG A 502 -1.83 -2.63 -15.50
C ARG A 502 -3.36 -2.81 -15.46
N PRO A 503 -4.03 -3.01 -16.59
CA PRO A 503 -5.47 -3.24 -16.61
C PRO A 503 -5.85 -4.48 -15.81
N TYR A 504 -6.80 -4.33 -14.88
CA TYR A 504 -7.39 -5.44 -14.14
C TYR A 504 -8.61 -5.98 -14.91
N ASP A 505 -8.34 -6.72 -15.97
CA ASP A 505 -9.34 -7.23 -16.92
C ASP A 505 -9.39 -8.78 -16.96
N ALA A 506 -10.12 -9.33 -17.93
CA ALA A 506 -10.23 -10.77 -18.11
C ALA A 506 -8.89 -11.44 -18.46
N ARG A 507 -7.99 -10.73 -19.17
CA ARG A 507 -6.65 -11.22 -19.49
C ARG A 507 -5.82 -11.33 -18.22
N PHE A 508 -5.81 -10.28 -17.39
CA PHE A 508 -5.18 -10.30 -16.09
C PHE A 508 -5.66 -11.48 -15.24
N ALA A 509 -6.98 -11.66 -15.12
CA ALA A 509 -7.56 -12.74 -14.35
C ALA A 509 -7.14 -14.13 -14.85
N SER A 510 -7.06 -14.32 -16.18
CA SER A 510 -6.59 -15.56 -16.77
C SER A 510 -5.11 -15.82 -16.44
N GLU A 511 -4.25 -14.81 -16.60
CA GLU A 511 -2.82 -14.94 -16.31
C GLU A 511 -2.54 -15.25 -14.82
N MET A 512 -3.32 -14.68 -13.90
CA MET A 512 -3.20 -14.98 -12.47
C MET A 512 -3.65 -16.40 -12.13
N ALA A 513 -4.67 -16.92 -12.80
CA ALA A 513 -5.20 -18.26 -12.55
C ALA A 513 -4.28 -19.37 -13.10
N HIS A 514 -3.64 -19.17 -14.25
CA HIS A 514 -2.84 -20.22 -14.93
C HIS A 514 -1.43 -20.40 -14.37
N ALA A 515 -0.85 -19.37 -13.76
CA ALA A 515 0.56 -19.38 -13.31
C ALA A 515 0.78 -19.99 -11.91
N MET A 516 -0.22 -20.70 -11.36
CA MET A 516 -0.14 -21.26 -10.02
C MET A 516 0.72 -22.52 -9.99
N VAL A 517 1.96 -22.42 -9.51
CA VAL A 517 2.63 -23.57 -8.89
C VAL A 517 1.89 -23.85 -7.59
N PRO A 518 1.33 -25.05 -7.36
CA PRO A 518 0.62 -25.34 -6.13
C PRO A 518 1.61 -25.22 -4.96
N ALA A 519 1.29 -24.34 -4.00
CA ALA A 519 1.93 -24.40 -2.70
C ALA A 519 1.59 -25.79 -2.09
N PRO A 520 2.55 -26.52 -1.53
CA PRO A 520 2.21 -27.72 -0.78
C PRO A 520 1.29 -27.28 0.36
N VAL A 521 0.05 -27.75 0.32
CA VAL A 521 -0.83 -27.73 1.49
C VAL A 521 -0.08 -28.51 2.56
N LEU A 522 0.54 -27.79 3.50
CA LEU A 522 1.05 -28.40 4.71
C LEU A 522 -0.16 -29.02 5.39
N LYS A 523 -0.32 -30.34 5.23
CA LYS A 523 -1.15 -31.13 6.13
C LYS A 523 -0.57 -30.86 7.50
N VAL A 524 -1.28 -30.07 8.30
CA VAL A 524 -0.99 -29.93 9.73
C VAL A 524 -1.10 -31.35 10.29
N ALA A 525 0.06 -31.99 10.46
CA ALA A 525 0.16 -33.29 11.11
C ALA A 525 0.10 -33.01 12.60
N GLY A 526 -1.10 -32.95 13.13
CA GLY A 526 -1.37 -32.71 14.54
C GLY A 526 -2.82 -32.30 14.71
N THR A 527 -3.54 -33.03 15.54
CA THR A 527 -4.84 -32.63 16.08
C THR A 527 -4.70 -31.23 16.68
N LEU A 528 -5.66 -30.35 16.37
CA LEU A 528 -5.73 -28.95 16.81
C LEU A 528 -5.72 -28.76 18.34
N GLU A 529 -5.80 -29.84 19.09
CA GLU A 529 -5.76 -29.91 20.55
C GLU A 529 -4.32 -29.97 21.12
N ASP A 530 -3.32 -30.34 20.32
CA ASP A 530 -1.96 -30.62 20.80
C ASP A 530 -1.01 -29.40 20.77
N LEU A 531 -1.49 -28.25 20.30
CA LEU A 531 -0.74 -26.99 20.32
C LEU A 531 -1.24 -26.01 21.40
N PHE A 532 -2.05 -26.54 22.33
CA PHE A 532 -2.62 -25.93 23.54
C PHE A 532 -3.77 -24.93 23.32
#